data_AF-A0A6L3ZX55-F1
#
_entry.id   AF-A0A6L3ZX55-F1
#
_cell.length_a   1.000
_cell.length_b   1.000
_cell.length_c   1.000
_cell.angle_alpha   90.00
_cell.angle_beta   90.00
_cell.angle_gamma   90.00
#
_symmetry.space_group_name_H-M   'P 1'
#
loop_
_entity.id
_entity.type
_entity.pdbx_description
1 polymer ?
#
loop_
_entity_poly.entity_id
_entity_poly.type
_entity_poly.pdbx_seq_one_letter_code
_entity_poly.pdbx_strand_id
1 'polypeptide(L)'
;IILTTFVVNLRHFLYSASLASFIRPLNKGWKGLLAYMMVDEVYAIVITRHLKRDLTPLELAWFFTGSGICLISLWWGSTLAGALIGDVLPDEAVDALSFTLPLIFTAIVVPALKTRPMLFSAVSAAVTGVICAPMPNKLGLLVAAAVGIAAGLWSESHVPSTQSQEVA
;
A
#
# COMPACT_ATOMS: atom_id res chain seq x y z
N ILE A 1 14.11 -3.63 13.12
CA ILE A 1 14.18 -4.33 11.81
C ILE A 1 13.46 -5.67 11.89
N ILE A 2 13.93 -6.67 12.65
CA ILE A 2 13.29 -8.01 12.70
C ILE A 2 11.79 -7.96 13.05
N LEU A 3 11.41 -7.28 14.15
CA LEU A 3 10.01 -7.17 14.56
C LEU A 3 9.15 -6.41 13.53
N THR A 4 9.66 -5.29 13.00
CA THR A 4 8.97 -4.49 11.98
C THR A 4 8.77 -5.29 10.69
N THR A 5 9.81 -5.97 10.21
CA THR A 5 9.73 -6.84 9.03
C THR A 5 8.75 -7.98 9.27
N PHE A 6 8.77 -8.61 10.45
CA PHE A 6 7.82 -9.66 10.80
C PHE A 6 6.37 -9.17 10.78
N VAL A 7 6.08 -8.05 11.44
CA VAL A 7 4.73 -7.45 11.49
C VAL A 7 4.25 -7.04 10.10
N VAL A 8 5.11 -6.42 9.29
CA VAL A 8 4.76 -6.03 7.91
C VAL A 8 4.50 -7.25 7.03
N ASN A 9 5.29 -8.33 7.17
CA ASN A 9 5.08 -9.56 6.39
C ASN A 9 3.85 -10.35 6.86
N LEU A 10 3.41 -10.18 8.11
CA LEU A 10 2.21 -10.84 8.63
C LEU A 10 0.96 -10.55 7.77
N ARG A 11 0.92 -9.40 7.09
CA ARG A 11 -0.18 -9.07 6.16
C ARG A 11 -0.31 -10.10 5.03
N HIS A 12 0.81 -10.62 4.52
CA HIS A 12 0.81 -11.64 3.46
C HIS A 12 0.33 -12.99 3.97
N PHE A 13 0.59 -13.29 5.25
CA PHE A 13 0.02 -14.47 5.91
C PHE A 13 -1.51 -14.37 6.02
N LEU A 14 -2.03 -13.21 6.45
CA LEU A 14 -3.47 -12.96 6.53
C LEU A 14 -4.17 -13.02 5.16
N TYR A 15 -3.57 -12.43 4.12
CA TYR A 15 -4.08 -12.51 2.75
C TYR A 15 -4.12 -13.96 2.26
N SER A 16 -3.05 -14.72 2.50
CA SER A 16 -2.99 -16.14 2.11
C SER A 16 -4.05 -16.97 2.85
N ALA A 17 -4.26 -16.72 4.15
CA ALA A 17 -5.30 -17.38 4.94
C ALA A 17 -6.71 -17.02 4.45
N SER A 18 -6.96 -15.75 4.11
CA SER A 18 -8.22 -15.27 3.54
C SER A 18 -8.50 -15.89 2.17
N LEU A 19 -7.48 -16.04 1.32
CA LEU A 19 -7.65 -16.63 -0.01
C LEU A 19 -7.77 -18.16 0.02
N ALA A 20 -7.24 -18.82 1.07
CA ALA A 20 -7.16 -20.27 1.19
C ALA A 20 -8.51 -20.97 1.06
N SER A 21 -9.60 -20.40 1.57
CA SER A 21 -10.95 -20.95 1.46
C SER A 21 -11.46 -20.99 0.02
N PHE A 22 -11.10 -19.99 -0.80
CA PHE A 22 -11.56 -19.86 -2.19
C PHE A 22 -10.73 -20.70 -3.16
N ILE A 23 -9.44 -20.89 -2.88
CA ILE A 23 -8.50 -21.65 -3.73
C ILE A 23 -8.34 -23.12 -3.32
N ARG A 24 -8.99 -23.56 -2.24
CA ARG A 24 -9.01 -24.96 -1.76
C ARG A 24 -9.29 -26.00 -2.85
N PRO A 25 -10.29 -25.83 -3.74
CA PRO A 25 -10.61 -26.83 -4.76
C PRO A 25 -9.61 -26.87 -5.93
N LEU A 26 -8.66 -25.93 -6.03
CA LEU A 26 -7.66 -25.91 -7.10
C LEU A 26 -6.54 -26.94 -6.89
N ASN A 27 -5.90 -27.33 -8.00
CA ASN A 27 -4.75 -28.22 -7.98
C ASN A 27 -3.52 -27.56 -7.28
N LYS A 28 -2.52 -28.37 -6.94
CA LYS A 28 -1.31 -27.86 -6.24
C LYS A 28 -0.50 -26.87 -7.08
N GLY A 29 -0.52 -27.00 -8.42
CA GLY A 29 0.17 -26.10 -9.34
C GLY A 29 -0.39 -24.67 -9.31
N TRP A 30 -1.71 -24.52 -9.38
CA TRP A 30 -2.39 -23.24 -9.23
C TRP A 30 -2.12 -22.62 -7.86
N LYS A 31 -2.16 -23.40 -6.78
CA LYS A 31 -1.85 -22.90 -5.44
C LYS A 31 -0.43 -22.34 -5.34
N GLY A 32 0.56 -23.01 -5.94
CA GLY A 32 1.94 -22.52 -5.99
C GLY A 32 2.08 -21.23 -6.80
N LEU A 33 1.43 -21.17 -7.97
CA LEU A 33 1.46 -19.98 -8.83
C LEU A 33 0.82 -18.76 -8.16
N LEU A 34 -0.36 -18.94 -7.56
CA LEU A 34 -1.07 -17.86 -6.86
C LEU A 34 -0.31 -17.36 -5.64
N ALA A 35 0.35 -18.27 -4.91
CA ALA A 35 1.21 -17.90 -3.78
C ALA A 35 2.44 -17.08 -4.24
N TYR A 36 3.05 -17.45 -5.36
CA TYR A 36 4.18 -16.72 -5.94
C TYR A 36 3.78 -15.30 -6.39
N MET A 37 2.57 -15.15 -6.92
CA MET A 37 2.07 -13.88 -7.45
C MET A 37 1.30 -13.04 -6.40
N MET A 38 1.36 -13.42 -5.13
CA MET A 38 0.63 -12.75 -4.05
C MET A 38 1.29 -11.42 -3.70
N VAL A 39 0.68 -10.34 -4.19
CA VAL A 39 1.02 -8.96 -3.86
C VAL A 39 -0.24 -8.27 -3.34
N ASP A 40 -0.08 -7.30 -2.44
CA ASP A 40 -1.18 -6.56 -1.80
C ASP A 40 -2.15 -5.94 -2.82
N GLU A 41 -1.63 -5.29 -3.86
CA GLU A 41 -2.43 -4.71 -4.93
C GLU A 41 -3.26 -5.78 -5.69
N VAL A 42 -2.63 -6.91 -6.00
CA VAL A 42 -3.30 -8.03 -6.69
C VAL A 42 -4.40 -8.63 -5.81
N TYR A 43 -4.11 -8.82 -4.51
CA TYR A 43 -5.09 -9.28 -3.54
C TYR A 43 -6.30 -8.34 -3.45
N ALA A 44 -6.05 -7.03 -3.31
CA ALA A 44 -7.10 -6.02 -3.18
C ALA A 44 -8.04 -6.01 -4.39
N ILE A 45 -7.49 -6.10 -5.61
CA ILE A 45 -8.28 -6.13 -6.85
C ILE A 45 -9.09 -7.43 -6.95
N VAL A 46 -8.47 -8.58 -6.63
CA VAL A 46 -9.13 -9.88 -6.73
C VAL A 46 -10.26 -10.01 -5.72
N ILE A 47 -10.03 -9.66 -4.45
CA ILE A 47 -11.06 -9.80 -3.41
C ILE A 47 -12.25 -8.86 -3.70
N THR A 48 -11.98 -7.63 -4.11
CA THR A 48 -13.03 -6.65 -4.48
C THR A 48 -13.84 -7.13 -5.68
N ARG A 49 -13.19 -7.77 -6.66
CA ARG A 49 -13.88 -8.33 -7.82
C ARG A 49 -14.70 -9.57 -7.46
N HIS A 50 -14.16 -10.45 -6.62
CA HIS A 50 -14.84 -11.65 -6.16
C HIS A 50 -16.12 -11.29 -5.39
N LEU A 51 -16.04 -10.34 -4.44
CA LEU A 51 -17.20 -9.84 -3.69
C LEU A 51 -18.30 -9.22 -4.56
N LYS A 52 -17.99 -8.79 -5.78
CA LYS A 52 -18.97 -8.18 -6.72
C LYS A 52 -19.62 -9.16 -7.68
N ARG A 53 -19.02 -10.33 -7.94
CA ARG A 53 -19.45 -11.23 -9.03
C ARG A 53 -19.48 -12.72 -8.67
N ASP A 54 -19.19 -13.09 -7.42
CA ASP A 54 -19.15 -14.48 -6.94
C ASP A 54 -18.47 -15.44 -7.93
N LEU A 55 -17.21 -15.12 -8.25
CA LEU A 55 -16.42 -15.87 -9.23
C LEU A 55 -16.25 -17.34 -8.83
N THR A 56 -16.30 -18.25 -9.78
CA THR A 56 -15.92 -19.64 -9.55
C THR A 56 -14.41 -19.75 -9.20
N PRO A 57 -13.97 -20.82 -8.51
CA PRO A 57 -12.56 -20.98 -8.13
C PRO A 57 -11.58 -20.90 -9.32
N LEU A 58 -11.99 -21.38 -10.50
CA LEU A 58 -11.16 -21.35 -11.70
C LEU A 58 -11.09 -19.93 -12.30
N GLU A 59 -12.21 -19.20 -12.36
CA GLU A 59 -12.24 -17.81 -12.81
C GLU A 59 -11.43 -16.90 -11.87
N LEU A 60 -11.51 -17.14 -10.56
CA LEU A 60 -10.71 -16.43 -9.57
C LEU A 60 -9.22 -16.66 -9.80
N ALA A 61 -8.80 -17.92 -10.04
CA ALA A 61 -7.41 -18.25 -10.32
C ALA A 61 -6.88 -17.56 -11.59
N TRP A 62 -7.68 -17.57 -12.66
CA TRP A 62 -7.33 -16.88 -13.92
C TRP A 62 -7.26 -15.36 -13.75
N PHE A 63 -8.23 -14.76 -13.05
CA PHE A 63 -8.25 -13.32 -12.82
C PHE A 63 -7.07 -12.88 -11.94
N PHE A 64 -6.75 -13.63 -10.89
CA PHE A 64 -5.60 -13.39 -10.04
C PHE A 64 -4.30 -13.47 -10.84
N THR A 65 -4.14 -14.53 -11.63
CA THR A 65 -2.94 -14.72 -12.45
C THR A 65 -2.82 -13.64 -13.52
N GLY A 66 -3.91 -13.25 -14.17
CA GLY A 66 -3.90 -12.13 -15.13
C GLY A 66 -3.50 -10.81 -14.47
N SER A 67 -4.05 -10.52 -13.29
CA SER A 67 -3.72 -9.31 -12.51
C SER A 67 -2.25 -9.30 -12.07
N GLY A 68 -1.74 -10.43 -11.58
CA GLY A 68 -0.34 -10.55 -11.19
C GLY A 68 0.62 -10.47 -12.37
N ILE A 69 0.29 -11.05 -13.54
CA ILE A 69 1.14 -10.98 -14.74
C ILE A 69 1.20 -9.52 -15.22
N CYS A 70 0.08 -8.81 -15.21
CA CYS A 70 0.03 -7.40 -15.56
C CYS A 70 0.95 -6.58 -14.65
N LEU A 71 0.85 -6.77 -13.33
CA LEU A 71 1.67 -6.05 -12.35
C LEU A 71 3.16 -6.38 -12.49
N ILE A 72 3.51 -7.66 -12.62
CA ILE A 72 4.89 -8.08 -12.84
C ILE A 72 5.43 -7.50 -14.15
N SER A 73 4.69 -7.59 -15.25
CA SER A 73 5.13 -7.08 -16.55
C SER A 73 5.35 -5.57 -16.52
N LEU A 74 4.46 -4.83 -15.83
CA LEU A 74 4.61 -3.39 -15.62
C LEU A 74 5.85 -3.08 -14.77
N TRP A 75 6.08 -3.86 -13.71
CA TRP A 75 7.26 -3.71 -12.86
C TRP A 75 8.56 -3.97 -13.63
N TRP A 76 8.62 -5.05 -14.40
CA TRP A 76 9.77 -5.34 -15.27
C TRP A 76 9.96 -4.27 -16.33
N GLY A 77 8.89 -3.83 -17.00
CA GLY A 77 8.94 -2.79 -18.03
C GLY A 77 9.43 -1.45 -17.49
N SER A 78 8.92 -1.01 -16.34
CA SER A 78 9.37 0.21 -15.67
C SER A 78 10.80 0.10 -15.13
N THR A 79 11.20 -1.06 -14.61
CA THR A 79 12.58 -1.30 -14.14
C THR A 79 13.56 -1.27 -15.31
N LEU A 80 13.22 -1.93 -16.42
CA LEU A 80 14.05 -1.91 -17.62
C LEU A 80 14.12 -0.51 -18.23
N ALA A 81 12.98 0.20 -18.32
CA ALA A 81 12.96 1.58 -18.78
C ALA A 81 13.83 2.48 -17.89
N GLY A 82 13.72 2.36 -16.57
CA GLY A 82 14.56 3.08 -15.62
C GLY A 82 16.05 2.76 -15.78
N ALA A 83 16.40 1.48 -15.98
CA ALA A 83 17.79 1.07 -16.19
C ALA A 83 18.38 1.58 -17.51
N LEU A 84 17.60 1.59 -18.59
CA LEU A 84 18.05 2.06 -19.91
C LEU A 84 18.14 3.59 -19.98
N ILE A 85 17.20 4.29 -19.36
CA ILE A 85 17.12 5.75 -19.40
C ILE A 85 18.05 6.38 -18.34
N GLY A 86 18.29 5.68 -17.22
CA GLY A 86 19.07 6.18 -16.09
C GLY A 86 20.48 6.66 -16.45
N ASP A 87 21.19 5.94 -17.32
CA ASP A 87 22.56 6.30 -17.74
C ASP A 87 22.61 7.52 -18.69
N VAL A 88 21.47 7.92 -19.24
CA VAL A 88 21.35 9.06 -20.19
C VAL A 88 20.89 10.33 -19.48
N LEU A 89 20.47 10.26 -18.21
CA LEU A 89 20.00 11.42 -17.47
C LEU A 89 21.17 12.32 -17.05
N PRO A 90 21.04 13.66 -17.19
CA PRO A 90 21.93 14.61 -16.55
C PRO A 90 21.87 14.48 -15.02
N ASP A 91 22.97 14.77 -14.33
CA ASP A 91 23.06 14.70 -12.86
C ASP A 91 21.94 15.49 -12.15
N GLU A 92 21.55 16.64 -12.73
CA GLU A 92 20.44 17.49 -12.25
C GLU A 92 19.09 16.75 -12.21
N ALA A 93 18.84 15.88 -13.19
CA ALA A 93 17.62 15.10 -13.27
C ALA A 93 17.65 13.90 -12.29
N VAL A 94 18.83 13.35 -12.04
CA VAL A 94 19.04 12.29 -11.02
C VAL A 94 18.78 12.84 -9.61
N ASP A 95 19.23 14.06 -9.34
CA ASP A 95 18.95 14.75 -8.07
C ASP A 95 17.45 15.00 -7.89
N ALA A 96 16.75 15.45 -8.94
CA ALA A 96 15.29 15.59 -8.90
C ALA A 96 14.58 14.24 -8.65
N LEU A 97 15.13 13.13 -9.14
CA LEU A 97 14.57 11.80 -8.93
C LEU A 97 14.56 11.39 -7.44
N SER A 98 15.50 11.90 -6.64
CA SER A 98 15.56 11.67 -5.19
C SER A 98 14.33 12.20 -4.44
N PHE A 99 13.61 13.18 -5.00
CA PHE A 99 12.37 13.71 -4.44
C PHE A 99 11.11 12.94 -4.89
N THR A 100 11.24 12.03 -5.87
CA THR A 100 10.11 11.31 -6.47
C THR A 100 9.35 10.46 -5.46
N LEU A 101 10.05 9.77 -4.57
CA LEU A 101 9.42 8.86 -3.62
C LEU A 101 8.50 9.61 -2.61
N PRO A 102 8.98 10.67 -1.92
CA PRO A 102 8.08 11.55 -1.14
C PRO A 102 6.92 12.13 -1.95
N LEU A 103 7.16 12.52 -3.21
CA LEU A 103 6.13 13.11 -4.07
C LEU A 103 5.01 12.11 -4.39
N ILE A 104 5.35 10.86 -4.76
CA ILE A 104 4.37 9.80 -5.05
C ILE A 104 3.53 9.50 -3.80
N PHE A 105 4.16 9.33 -2.63
CA PHE A 105 3.41 9.10 -1.39
C PHE A 105 2.49 10.27 -1.06
N THR A 106 2.94 11.51 -1.26
CA THR A 106 2.12 12.70 -1.06
C THR A 106 0.95 12.71 -2.04
N ALA A 107 1.17 12.40 -3.32
CA ALA A 107 0.13 12.34 -4.34
C ALA A 107 -0.92 11.25 -4.06
N ILE A 108 -0.56 10.17 -3.36
CA ILE A 108 -1.50 9.13 -2.91
C ILE A 108 -2.26 9.57 -1.65
N VAL A 109 -1.57 10.17 -0.67
CA VAL A 109 -2.18 10.54 0.61
C VAL A 109 -3.13 11.73 0.47
N VAL A 110 -2.74 12.78 -0.25
CA VAL A 110 -3.54 14.02 -0.38
C VAL A 110 -4.99 13.76 -0.80
N PRO A 111 -5.30 13.00 -1.87
CA PRO A 111 -6.69 12.73 -2.25
C PRO A 111 -7.42 11.78 -1.27
N ALA A 112 -6.70 11.04 -0.43
CA ALA A 112 -7.30 10.20 0.61
C ALA A 112 -7.77 11.01 1.84
N LEU A 113 -7.28 12.24 2.04
CA LEU A 113 -7.64 13.12 3.15
C LEU A 113 -9.02 13.77 2.94
N LYS A 114 -10.08 13.02 3.26
CA LYS A 114 -11.47 13.49 3.04
C LYS A 114 -12.08 14.25 4.22
N THR A 115 -11.50 14.14 5.42
CA THR A 115 -12.10 14.66 6.65
C THR A 115 -11.14 15.56 7.43
N ARG A 116 -11.71 16.43 8.28
CA ARG A 116 -10.91 17.33 9.14
C ARG A 116 -9.97 16.55 10.09
N PRO A 117 -10.41 15.46 10.76
CA PRO A 117 -9.50 14.65 11.58
C PRO A 117 -8.33 14.05 10.80
N MET A 118 -8.58 13.58 9.56
CA MET A 118 -7.51 13.07 8.69
C MET A 118 -6.50 14.17 8.35
N LEU A 119 -6.96 15.39 8.06
CA LEU A 119 -6.07 16.51 7.79
C LEU A 119 -5.22 16.88 9.02
N PHE A 120 -5.83 16.96 10.20
CA PHE A 120 -5.11 17.20 11.45
C PHE A 120 -4.06 16.12 11.74
N SER A 121 -4.40 14.85 11.50
CA SER A 121 -3.47 13.72 11.61
C SER A 121 -2.29 13.87 10.65
N ALA A 122 -2.56 14.16 9.38
CA ALA A 122 -1.52 14.30 8.36
C ALA A 122 -0.58 15.49 8.63
N VAL A 123 -1.13 16.66 9.00
CA VAL A 123 -0.33 17.87 9.27
C VAL A 123 0.52 17.68 10.52
N SER A 124 -0.05 17.15 11.61
CA SER A 124 0.71 16.91 12.85
C SER A 124 1.81 15.87 12.67
N ALA A 125 1.56 14.81 11.89
CA ALA A 125 2.60 13.84 11.51
C ALA A 125 3.69 14.51 10.65
N ALA A 126 3.33 15.32 9.66
CA ALA A 126 4.29 16.01 8.80
C ALA A 126 5.21 16.95 9.58
N VAL A 127 4.63 17.79 10.45
CA VAL A 127 5.39 18.74 11.29
C VAL A 127 6.32 17.98 12.25
N THR A 128 5.79 16.96 12.93
CA THR A 128 6.59 16.14 13.85
C THR A 128 7.71 15.40 13.12
N GLY A 129 7.45 14.91 11.90
CA GLY A 129 8.44 14.25 11.07
C GLY A 129 9.60 15.16 10.68
N VAL A 130 9.33 16.42 10.36
CA VAL A 130 10.37 17.43 10.06
C VAL A 130 11.18 17.77 11.31
N ILE A 131 10.51 17.95 12.46
CA ILE A 131 11.18 18.30 13.72
C ILE A 131 12.06 17.14 14.22
N CYS A 132 11.57 15.90 14.10
CA CYS A 132 12.28 14.71 14.56
C CYS A 132 13.17 14.06 13.49
N ALA A 133 13.32 14.69 12.31
CA ALA A 133 14.22 14.25 11.25
C ALA A 133 15.67 13.97 11.68
N PRO A 134 16.31 14.74 12.60
CA PRO A 134 17.70 14.49 12.99
C PRO A 134 17.89 13.26 13.90
N MET A 135 16.83 12.55 14.30
CA MET A 135 16.97 11.38 15.16
C MET A 135 17.64 10.19 14.45
N PRO A 136 18.54 9.45 15.13
CA PRO A 136 19.17 8.26 14.59
C PRO A 136 18.14 7.15 14.32
N ASN A 137 18.46 6.26 13.37
CA ASN A 137 17.63 5.09 13.01
C ASN A 137 16.21 5.41 12.50
N LYS A 138 15.97 6.64 12.00
CA LYS A 138 14.66 7.09 11.54
C LYS A 138 13.55 6.98 12.61
N LEU A 139 13.92 7.01 13.90
CA LEU A 139 12.98 6.99 15.03
C LEU A 139 11.97 8.15 14.96
N GLY A 140 12.37 9.27 14.36
CA GLY A 140 11.48 10.41 14.13
C GLY A 140 10.24 10.08 13.31
N LEU A 141 10.30 9.09 12.39
CA LEU A 141 9.12 8.64 11.65
C LEU A 141 8.12 7.89 12.54
N LEU A 142 8.59 7.11 13.52
CA LEU A 142 7.72 6.42 14.46
C LEU A 142 7.02 7.42 15.40
N VAL A 143 7.76 8.42 15.87
CA VAL A 143 7.20 9.51 16.70
C VAL A 143 6.18 10.30 15.89
N ALA A 144 6.49 10.67 14.64
CA ALA A 144 5.57 11.36 13.75
C ALA A 144 4.28 10.57 13.52
N ALA A 145 4.38 9.26 13.28
CA ALA A 145 3.22 8.40 13.13
C ALA A 145 2.38 8.34 14.41
N ALA A 146 3.00 8.18 15.58
CA ALA A 146 2.30 8.13 16.86
C ALA A 146 1.57 9.44 17.17
N VAL A 147 2.23 10.58 16.96
CA VAL A 147 1.63 11.91 17.15
C VAL A 147 0.49 12.15 16.15
N GLY A 148 0.67 11.78 14.88
CA GLY A 148 -0.37 11.87 13.86
C GLY A 148 -1.62 11.07 14.23
N ILE A 149 -1.46 9.82 14.68
CA ILE A 149 -2.57 8.98 15.13
C ILE A 149 -3.27 9.61 16.33
N ALA A 150 -2.51 10.05 17.34
CA ALA A 150 -3.06 10.67 18.55
C ALA A 150 -3.85 11.96 18.23
N ALA A 151 -3.32 12.82 17.37
CA ALA A 151 -3.98 14.05 16.95
C ALA A 151 -5.24 13.78 16.11
N GLY A 152 -5.21 12.76 15.24
CA GLY A 152 -6.36 12.32 14.46
C GLY A 152 -7.50 11.83 15.36
N LEU A 153 -7.20 10.93 16.29
CA LEU A 153 -8.17 10.39 17.26
C LEU A 153 -8.73 11.49 18.17
N TRP A 154 -7.87 12.40 18.63
CA TRP A 154 -8.31 13.54 19.43
C TRP A 154 -9.26 14.44 18.65
N SER A 155 -8.94 14.75 17.39
CA SER A 155 -9.82 15.55 16.53
C SER A 155 -11.14 14.83 16.22
N GLU A 156 -11.12 13.51 16.03
CA GLU A 156 -12.34 12.72 15.79
C GLU A 156 -13.26 12.74 17.01
N SER A 157 -12.71 12.65 18.23
CA SER A 157 -13.49 12.71 19.46
C SER A 157 -14.19 14.06 19.72
N HIS A 158 -13.79 15.12 19.02
CA HIS A 158 -14.37 16.47 19.14
C HIS A 158 -15.21 16.89 17.92
N VAL A 159 -15.30 16.05 16.87
CA VAL A 159 -16.11 16.33 15.68
C VAL A 159 -17.38 15.46 15.72
N PRO A 160 -18.60 16.04 15.73
CA PRO A 160 -19.84 15.26 15.74
C PRO A 160 -19.98 14.38 14.50
N SER A 161 -20.35 13.12 14.70
CA SER A 161 -20.48 12.07 13.68
C SER A 161 -21.65 12.32 12.72
N THR A 162 -21.48 13.18 11.72
CA THR A 162 -22.53 13.43 10.69
C THR A 162 -22.18 12.89 9.29
N GLN A 163 -21.14 12.06 9.13
CA GLN A 163 -20.74 11.59 7.78
C GLN A 163 -20.71 10.07 7.56
N SER A 164 -21.28 9.25 8.46
CA SER A 164 -21.33 7.79 8.29
C SER A 164 -22.40 7.28 7.29
N GLN A 165 -23.10 8.14 6.53
CA GLN A 165 -24.22 7.70 5.67
C GLN A 165 -24.05 7.87 4.15
N GLU A 166 -23.00 8.49 3.61
CA GLU A 166 -22.95 8.81 2.16
C GLU A 166 -22.02 7.92 1.31
N VAL A 167 -21.60 6.74 1.81
CA VAL A 167 -20.78 5.79 1.02
C VAL A 167 -21.27 4.34 1.19
N ALA A 168 -22.60 4.15 1.22
CA ALA A 168 -23.22 2.84 1.03
C ALA A 168 -23.56 2.63 -0.45
#